data_AF-U7TTK3-F1
#
_entry.id   AF-U7TTK3-F1
#
_cell.length_a   1.000
_cell.length_b   1.000
_cell.length_c   1.000
_cell.angle_alpha   90.00
_cell.angle_beta   90.00
_cell.angle_gamma   90.00
#
_symmetry.space_group_name_H-M   'P 1'
#
loop_
_entity.id
_entity.type
_entity.pdbx_description
1 polymer ?
#
loop_
_entity_poly.entity_id
_entity_poly.type
_entity_poly.pdbx_seq_one_letter_code
_entity_poly.pdbx_strand_id
1 'polypeptide(L)'
;MIKLPVNEPKIADITPKSFLIWGESMSGKTYLAREFESPLIINTDGNATKVNTPSVAIKTFAEFAEVIEALKTEKHTYKTVIIDLIDDIETMLTIHICEAAKVESLADIPFGKGYAKFNAVWKKLMIELTQMNMNVIFISHSIEKSENNGQTMYQAPSLGQKALNACMGRCDFSIQTKKIGSNYIRICTNKREAYKEDDIKDKKILSILKTVKGVFEIKPAIKQVATKNTENTVKTTENTNNIK
;
A
#
# COMPACT_ATOMS: atom_id res chain seq x y z
N MET A 1 -32.25 12.98 11.87
CA MET A 1 -32.21 11.64 12.47
C MET A 1 -31.51 10.69 11.51
N ILE A 2 -30.52 9.94 11.99
CA ILE A 2 -29.86 8.88 11.21
C ILE A 2 -30.85 7.72 11.07
N LYS A 3 -31.06 7.20 9.86
CA LYS A 3 -31.84 5.97 9.63
C LYS A 3 -30.87 4.80 9.45
N LEU A 4 -31.00 3.77 10.28
CA LEU A 4 -30.25 2.54 10.08
C LEU A 4 -30.79 1.80 8.85
N PRO A 5 -29.94 1.12 8.07
CA PRO A 5 -30.39 0.31 6.95
C PRO A 5 -31.18 -0.92 7.44
N VAL A 6 -31.96 -1.51 6.53
CA VAL A 6 -32.58 -2.82 6.74
C VAL A 6 -31.47 -3.87 6.95
N ASN A 7 -31.71 -4.84 7.85
CA ASN A 7 -30.76 -5.89 8.20
C ASN A 7 -30.72 -7.00 7.13
N GLU A 8 -30.25 -6.66 5.93
CA GLU A 8 -30.12 -7.58 4.80
C GLU A 8 -28.70 -7.48 4.19
N PRO A 9 -28.05 -8.61 3.85
CA PRO A 9 -26.76 -8.60 3.16
C PRO A 9 -26.86 -7.88 1.82
N LYS A 10 -25.96 -6.92 1.58
CA LYS A 10 -25.83 -6.25 0.29
C LYS A 10 -24.83 -6.98 -0.59
N ILE A 11 -25.08 -6.99 -1.89
CA ILE A 11 -24.05 -7.39 -2.87
C ILE A 11 -22.94 -6.34 -2.81
N ALA A 12 -21.76 -6.74 -2.35
CA ALA A 12 -20.62 -5.84 -2.26
C ALA A 12 -20.07 -5.55 -3.67
N ASP A 13 -19.80 -4.28 -3.95
CA ASP A 13 -18.93 -3.91 -5.06
C ASP A 13 -17.50 -3.86 -4.55
N ILE A 14 -16.75 -4.93 -4.79
CA ILE A 14 -15.35 -5.05 -4.37
C ILE A 14 -14.39 -4.63 -5.49
N THR A 15 -14.86 -3.92 -6.53
CA THR A 15 -13.96 -3.44 -7.59
C THR A 15 -12.85 -2.57 -6.97
N PRO A 16 -11.57 -2.95 -7.14
CA PRO A 16 -10.45 -2.27 -6.49
C PRO A 16 -10.25 -0.88 -7.11
N LYS A 17 -10.00 0.11 -6.26
CA LYS A 17 -9.77 1.50 -6.68
C LYS A 17 -8.45 2.08 -6.18
N SER A 18 -7.80 1.41 -5.24
CA SER A 18 -6.60 1.96 -4.59
C SER A 18 -5.45 0.96 -4.64
N PHE A 19 -4.28 1.42 -5.10
CA PHE A 19 -3.15 0.57 -5.41
C PHE A 19 -1.86 1.18 -4.87
N LEU A 20 -1.04 0.36 -4.20
CA LEU A 20 0.36 0.69 -3.92
C LEU A 20 1.23 -0.08 -4.91
N ILE A 21 1.95 0.62 -5.78
CA ILE A 21 2.90 0.04 -6.72
C ILE A 21 4.31 0.40 -6.24
N TRP A 22 5.17 -0.60 -6.05
CA TRP A 22 6.49 -0.35 -5.49
C TRP A 22 7.57 -1.25 -6.07
N GLY A 23 8.83 -0.83 -5.96
CA GLY A 23 9.94 -1.50 -6.60
C GLY A 23 11.12 -0.57 -6.87
N GLU A 24 12.22 -1.16 -7.35
CA GLU A 24 13.45 -0.43 -7.63
C GLU A 24 13.26 0.59 -8.76
N SER A 25 14.22 1.49 -8.91
CA SER A 25 14.28 2.38 -10.06
C SER A 25 14.26 1.57 -11.36
N MET A 26 13.52 2.07 -12.37
CA MET A 26 13.37 1.39 -13.66
C MET A 26 12.72 0.00 -13.61
N SER A 27 12.06 -0.39 -12.51
CA SER A 27 11.36 -1.68 -12.42
C SER A 27 10.01 -1.73 -13.13
N GLY A 28 9.54 -0.61 -13.72
CA GLY A 28 8.29 -0.53 -14.46
C GLY A 28 7.09 0.02 -13.69
N LYS A 29 7.30 0.63 -12.51
CA LYS A 29 6.24 1.22 -11.67
C LYS A 29 5.32 2.19 -12.42
N THR A 30 5.90 3.28 -12.94
CA THR A 30 5.16 4.31 -13.68
C THR A 30 4.53 3.75 -14.96
N TYR A 31 5.18 2.77 -15.61
CA TYR A 31 4.62 2.09 -16.79
C TYR A 31 3.32 1.36 -16.44
N LEU A 32 3.33 0.55 -15.38
CA LEU A 32 2.13 -0.14 -14.90
C LEU A 32 1.02 0.85 -14.49
N ALA A 33 1.38 1.89 -13.73
CA ALA A 33 0.41 2.89 -13.27
C ALA A 33 -0.31 3.62 -14.42
N ARG A 34 0.41 3.90 -15.51
CA ARG A 34 -0.13 4.58 -16.70
C ARG A 34 -1.05 3.72 -17.57
N GLU A 35 -1.12 2.41 -17.33
CA GLU A 35 -2.07 1.54 -18.05
C GLU A 35 -3.53 1.78 -17.61
N PHE A 36 -3.75 2.40 -16.45
CA PHE A 36 -5.09 2.72 -15.95
C PHE A 36 -5.78 3.80 -16.80
N GLU A 37 -7.11 3.86 -16.72
CA GLU A 37 -7.91 4.79 -17.51
C GLU A 37 -7.66 6.25 -17.12
N SER A 38 -7.52 7.12 -18.13
CA SER A 38 -7.40 8.58 -18.04
C SER A 38 -6.55 9.05 -16.85
N PRO A 39 -5.25 8.70 -16.80
CA PRO A 39 -4.40 9.01 -15.65
C PRO A 39 -3.87 10.44 -15.65
N LEU A 40 -3.78 11.03 -14.47
CA LEU A 40 -2.99 12.22 -14.16
C LEU A 40 -1.84 11.83 -13.22
N ILE A 41 -0.61 12.21 -13.56
CA ILE A 41 0.55 12.01 -12.67
C ILE A 41 0.79 13.28 -11.86
N ILE A 42 0.81 13.15 -10.54
CA ILE A 42 1.39 14.13 -9.63
C ILE A 42 2.85 13.72 -9.43
N ASN A 43 3.76 14.51 -10.01
CA ASN A 43 5.16 14.14 -10.20
C ASN A 43 6.07 14.94 -9.26
N THR A 44 6.85 14.23 -8.44
CA THR A 44 7.83 14.81 -7.52
C THR A 44 9.27 14.59 -7.99
N ASP A 45 9.55 13.54 -8.75
CA ASP A 45 10.91 13.07 -9.08
C ASP A 45 11.45 13.58 -10.44
N GLY A 46 10.64 14.36 -11.16
CA GLY A 46 10.99 14.94 -12.48
C GLY A 46 10.85 14.01 -13.69
N ASN A 47 10.52 12.72 -13.51
CA ASN A 47 10.52 11.74 -14.59
C ASN A 47 9.26 11.78 -15.46
N ALA A 48 8.18 12.43 -15.04
CA ALA A 48 6.95 12.53 -15.83
C ALA A 48 7.14 13.25 -17.19
N THR A 49 8.18 14.08 -17.34
CA THR A 49 8.52 14.72 -18.62
C THR A 49 8.91 13.73 -19.72
N LYS A 50 9.28 12.49 -19.34
CA LYS A 50 9.69 11.42 -20.27
C LYS A 50 8.53 10.58 -20.77
N VAL A 51 7.29 10.91 -20.39
CA VAL A 51 6.09 10.16 -20.73
C VAL A 51 5.02 11.07 -21.32
N ASN A 52 4.09 10.49 -22.08
CA ASN A 52 2.99 11.22 -22.73
C ASN A 52 1.72 11.34 -21.87
N THR A 53 1.80 10.96 -20.60
CA THR A 53 0.66 11.05 -19.68
C THR A 53 0.59 12.46 -19.09
N PRO A 54 -0.60 13.08 -19.02
CA PRO A 54 -0.76 14.37 -18.33
C PRO A 54 -0.14 14.34 -16.95
N SER A 55 0.61 15.38 -16.61
CA SER A 55 1.31 15.46 -15.33
C SER A 55 1.34 16.88 -14.78
N VAL A 56 1.36 16.97 -13.45
CA VAL A 56 1.62 18.21 -12.70
C VAL A 56 2.85 17.97 -11.86
N ALA A 57 3.88 18.79 -12.07
CA ALA A 57 5.08 18.75 -11.25
C ALA A 57 4.85 19.59 -9.98
N ILE A 58 5.20 19.03 -8.83
CA ILE A 58 5.10 19.68 -7.53
C ILE A 58 6.44 19.60 -6.79
N LYS A 59 6.67 20.54 -5.88
CA LYS A 59 7.88 20.67 -5.06
C LYS A 59 7.58 20.77 -3.57
N THR A 60 6.36 21.16 -3.21
CA THR A 60 5.95 21.34 -1.81
C THR A 60 4.68 20.58 -1.47
N PHE A 61 4.46 20.34 -0.17
CA PHE A 61 3.22 19.74 0.31
C PHE A 61 1.99 20.65 0.07
N ALA A 62 2.18 21.97 0.01
CA ALA A 62 1.11 22.92 -0.28
C ALA A 62 0.63 22.77 -1.73
N GLU A 63 1.55 22.74 -2.70
CA GLU A 63 1.21 22.49 -4.11
C GLU A 63 0.56 21.12 -4.29
N PHE A 64 1.02 20.09 -3.57
CA PHE A 64 0.36 18.80 -3.54
C PHE A 64 -1.11 18.91 -3.09
N ALA A 65 -1.36 19.60 -1.97
CA ALA A 65 -2.70 19.81 -1.45
C ALA A 65 -3.60 20.60 -2.42
N GLU A 66 -3.05 21.60 -3.12
CA GLU A 66 -3.76 22.36 -4.16
C GLU A 66 -4.19 21.47 -5.33
N VAL A 67 -3.31 20.57 -5.80
CA VAL A 67 -3.66 19.61 -6.86
C VAL A 67 -4.77 18.66 -6.41
N ILE A 68 -4.71 18.17 -5.17
CA ILE A 68 -5.78 17.33 -4.62
C ILE A 68 -7.10 18.11 -4.50
N GLU A 69 -7.06 19.39 -4.12
CA GLU A 69 -8.25 20.24 -4.09
C GLU A 69 -8.84 20.45 -5.48
N ALA A 70 -8.00 20.74 -6.48
CA ALA A 70 -8.43 20.88 -7.87
C ALA A 70 -9.10 19.59 -8.40
N LEU A 71 -8.53 18.42 -8.11
CA LEU A 71 -9.12 17.13 -8.48
C LEU A 71 -10.47 16.83 -7.80
N LYS A 72 -10.79 17.49 -6.69
CA LYS A 72 -12.10 17.31 -6.02
C LYS A 72 -13.14 18.32 -6.51
N THR A 73 -12.71 19.52 -6.88
CA THR A 73 -13.60 20.68 -7.07
C THR A 73 -13.75 21.12 -8.51
N GLU A 74 -12.71 20.94 -9.33
CA GLU A 74 -12.73 21.35 -10.73
C GLU A 74 -13.32 20.27 -11.63
N LYS A 75 -13.86 20.70 -12.77
CA LYS A 75 -14.38 19.79 -13.78
C LYS A 75 -13.24 19.22 -14.62
N HIS A 76 -13.04 17.92 -14.55
CA HIS A 76 -12.04 17.21 -15.35
C HIS A 76 -12.55 15.84 -15.83
N THR A 77 -11.76 15.19 -16.69
CA THR A 77 -12.06 13.85 -17.25
C THR A 77 -11.20 12.73 -16.66
N TYR A 78 -10.23 13.06 -15.79
CA TYR A 78 -9.36 12.08 -15.15
C TYR A 78 -10.16 11.03 -14.36
N LYS A 79 -9.74 9.77 -14.52
CA LYS A 79 -10.30 8.60 -13.82
C LYS A 79 -9.31 7.93 -12.89
N THR A 80 -8.04 8.33 -12.98
CA THR A 80 -6.96 7.82 -12.14
C THR A 80 -6.01 8.95 -11.77
N VAL A 81 -5.63 9.03 -10.50
CA VAL A 81 -4.51 9.86 -10.04
C VAL A 81 -3.35 8.97 -9.62
N ILE A 82 -2.16 9.31 -10.11
CA ILE A 82 -0.90 8.61 -9.83
C ILE A 82 -0.03 9.56 -9.02
N ILE A 83 0.41 9.13 -7.83
CA ILE A 83 1.32 9.89 -6.98
C ILE A 83 2.70 9.25 -7.12
N ASP A 84 3.57 9.90 -7.90
CA ASP A 84 4.93 9.44 -8.24
C ASP A 84 5.93 10.49 -7.75
N LEU A 85 6.39 10.44 -6.50
CA LEU A 85 6.41 9.33 -5.53
C LEU A 85 5.75 9.69 -4.19
N ILE A 86 5.10 8.71 -3.55
CA ILE A 86 4.50 8.89 -2.22
C ILE A 86 5.55 9.11 -1.12
N ASP A 87 6.77 8.60 -1.31
CA ASP A 87 7.90 8.80 -0.40
C ASP A 87 8.30 10.28 -0.31
N ASP A 88 8.25 10.98 -1.45
CA ASP A 88 8.54 12.42 -1.49
C ASP A 88 7.43 13.21 -0.81
N ILE A 89 6.16 12.79 -0.93
CA ILE A 89 5.06 13.42 -0.18
C ILE A 89 5.23 13.24 1.33
N GLU A 90 5.74 12.09 1.79
CA GLU A 90 6.09 11.84 3.19
C GLU A 90 7.13 12.87 3.69
N THR A 91 8.17 13.08 2.87
CA THR A 91 9.24 14.03 3.14
C THR A 91 8.75 15.47 3.11
N MET A 92 7.98 15.84 2.09
CA MET A 92 7.38 17.18 1.95
C MET A 92 6.45 17.52 3.12
N LEU A 93 5.65 16.56 3.60
CA LEU A 93 4.81 16.78 4.78
C LEU A 93 5.65 17.02 6.04
N THR A 94 6.75 16.28 6.20
CA THR A 94 7.68 16.47 7.31
C THR A 94 8.26 17.88 7.29
N ILE A 95 8.79 18.31 6.14
CA ILE A 95 9.33 19.66 5.92
C ILE A 95 8.26 20.72 6.23
N HIS A 96 7.05 20.56 5.67
CA HIS A 96 5.96 21.50 5.88
C HIS A 96 5.58 21.68 7.36
N ILE A 97 5.57 20.60 8.15
CA ILE A 97 5.30 20.68 9.59
C ILE A 97 6.45 21.37 10.33
N CYS A 98 7.70 21.03 10.00
CA CYS A 98 8.89 21.64 10.59
C CYS A 98 8.96 23.15 10.32
N GLU A 99 8.73 23.57 9.08
CA GLU A 99 8.70 24.99 8.67
C GLU A 99 7.62 25.76 9.41
N ALA A 100 6.40 25.21 9.51
CA ALA A 100 5.30 25.83 10.23
C ALA A 100 5.59 26.00 11.74
N ALA A 101 6.36 25.07 12.32
CA ALA A 101 6.79 25.13 13.71
C ALA A 101 8.12 25.88 13.93
N LYS A 102 8.81 26.31 12.86
CA LYS A 102 10.13 26.94 12.88
C LYS A 102 11.19 26.08 13.58
N VAL A 103 11.22 24.78 13.29
CA VAL A 103 12.18 23.80 13.81
C VAL A 103 12.83 23.01 12.68
N GLU A 104 13.93 22.33 12.96
CA GLU A 104 14.63 21.48 11.97
C GLU A 104 14.05 20.06 11.92
N SER A 105 13.61 19.54 13.07
CA SER A 105 13.09 18.18 13.20
C SER A 105 11.72 18.12 13.88
N LEU A 106 10.92 17.12 13.53
CA LEU A 106 9.67 16.82 14.24
C LEU A 106 9.89 16.51 15.72
N ALA A 107 11.09 16.04 16.09
CA ALA A 107 11.48 15.76 17.46
C ALA A 107 11.63 17.03 18.32
N ASP A 108 11.94 18.16 17.71
CA ASP A 108 12.10 19.44 18.39
C ASP A 108 10.75 20.04 18.84
N ILE A 109 9.64 19.49 18.32
CA ILE A 109 8.29 19.87 18.73
C ILE A 109 7.96 19.14 20.05
N PRO A 110 7.74 19.86 21.17
CA PRO A 110 7.68 19.28 22.50
C PRO A 110 6.69 18.11 22.68
N PHE A 111 7.05 17.17 23.54
CA PHE A 111 6.21 16.03 23.95
C PHE A 111 5.73 15.15 22.79
N GLY A 112 6.56 14.98 21.75
CA GLY A 112 6.25 14.14 20.59
C GLY A 112 5.11 14.68 19.72
N LYS A 113 4.69 15.93 19.93
CA LYS A 113 3.57 16.56 19.19
C LYS A 113 3.84 16.65 17.69
N GLY A 114 5.10 16.78 17.26
CA GLY A 114 5.47 16.79 15.84
C GLY A 114 5.10 15.49 15.14
N TYR A 115 5.57 14.35 15.68
CA TYR A 115 5.20 13.02 15.15
C TYR A 115 3.69 12.75 15.25
N ALA A 116 3.03 13.17 16.33
CA ALA A 116 1.58 13.02 16.47
C ALA A 116 0.83 13.81 15.38
N LYS A 117 1.24 15.05 15.11
CA LYS A 117 0.69 15.90 14.05
C LYS A 117 0.90 15.29 12.68
N PHE A 118 2.13 14.84 12.38
CA PHE A 118 2.46 14.15 11.14
C PHE A 118 1.51 12.95 10.89
N ASN A 119 1.41 12.04 11.87
CA ASN A 119 0.57 10.85 11.74
C ASN A 119 -0.92 11.21 11.54
N ALA A 120 -1.41 12.25 12.22
CA ALA A 120 -2.78 12.71 12.05
C ALA A 120 -3.05 13.27 10.65
N VAL A 121 -2.15 14.11 10.13
CA VAL A 121 -2.27 14.68 8.78
C VAL A 121 -2.13 13.59 7.72
N TRP A 122 -1.13 12.72 7.85
CA TRP A 122 -0.92 11.60 6.91
C TRP A 122 -2.13 10.67 6.84
N LYS A 123 -2.69 10.28 7.99
CA LYS A 123 -3.89 9.43 8.04
C LYS A 123 -5.09 10.12 7.38
N LYS A 124 -5.29 11.42 7.63
CA LYS A 124 -6.34 12.21 6.99
C LYS A 124 -6.15 12.24 5.48
N LEU A 125 -4.92 12.45 5.00
CA LEU A 125 -4.60 12.46 3.58
C LEU A 125 -4.92 11.11 2.93
N MET A 126 -4.49 9.98 3.52
CA MET A 126 -4.80 8.64 2.99
C MET A 126 -6.32 8.39 2.91
N ILE A 127 -7.08 8.88 3.89
CA ILE A 127 -8.55 8.82 3.86
C ILE A 127 -9.08 9.61 2.67
N GLU A 128 -8.68 10.86 2.57
CA GLU A 128 -9.17 11.80 1.57
C GLU A 128 -8.90 11.30 0.15
N LEU A 129 -7.67 10.86 -0.12
CA LEU A 129 -7.29 10.33 -1.42
C LEU A 129 -8.14 9.11 -1.78
N THR A 130 -8.22 8.11 -0.91
CA THR A 130 -8.94 6.86 -1.21
C THR A 130 -10.46 6.99 -1.22
N GLN A 131 -11.00 8.12 -0.78
CA GLN A 131 -12.43 8.44 -0.89
C GLN A 131 -12.79 9.23 -2.15
N MET A 132 -11.80 9.66 -2.95
CA MET A 132 -12.07 10.31 -4.23
C MET A 132 -12.79 9.34 -5.18
N ASN A 133 -13.66 9.87 -6.04
CA ASN A 133 -14.39 9.07 -7.02
C ASN A 133 -13.54 8.73 -8.26
N MET A 134 -12.34 8.21 -8.03
CA MET A 134 -11.37 7.83 -9.06
C MET A 134 -10.42 6.77 -8.51
N ASN A 135 -9.64 6.15 -9.38
CA ASN A 135 -8.56 5.27 -8.95
C ASN A 135 -7.42 6.09 -8.35
N VAL A 136 -6.81 5.60 -7.28
CA VAL A 136 -5.64 6.21 -6.64
C VAL A 136 -4.48 5.22 -6.66
N ILE A 137 -3.37 5.65 -7.24
CA ILE A 137 -2.16 4.83 -7.34
C ILE A 137 -1.03 5.56 -6.62
N PHE A 138 -0.52 4.92 -5.58
CA PHE A 138 0.68 5.35 -4.87
C PHE A 138 1.87 4.64 -5.46
N ILE A 139 2.92 5.37 -5.84
CA ILE A 139 4.18 4.80 -6.27
C ILE A 139 5.23 5.00 -5.20
N SER A 140 5.90 3.92 -4.79
CA SER A 140 6.98 3.95 -3.79
C SER A 140 8.24 3.24 -4.29
N HIS A 141 9.41 3.63 -3.79
CA HIS A 141 10.63 2.86 -3.99
C HIS A 141 10.61 1.56 -3.17
N SER A 142 11.45 0.60 -3.53
CA SER A 142 11.75 -0.55 -2.68
C SER A 142 13.05 -0.35 -1.92
N ILE A 143 13.06 -0.76 -0.67
CA ILE A 143 14.25 -0.92 0.17
C ILE A 143 14.40 -2.37 0.58
N GLU A 144 15.62 -2.76 0.91
CA GLU A 144 15.89 -4.01 1.59
C GLU A 144 15.70 -3.83 3.10
N LYS A 145 14.95 -4.74 3.72
CA LYS A 145 14.78 -4.86 5.16
C LYS A 145 15.33 -6.19 5.63
N SER A 146 15.77 -6.20 6.88
CA SER A 146 16.21 -7.41 7.55
C SER A 146 15.28 -7.78 8.70
N GLU A 147 15.02 -9.06 8.84
CA GLU A 147 14.35 -9.68 9.97
C GLU A 147 15.29 -10.68 10.67
N ASN A 148 14.98 -11.03 11.91
CA ASN A 148 15.73 -12.01 12.71
C ASN A 148 17.23 -11.70 12.76
N ASN A 149 17.59 -10.47 13.14
CA ASN A 149 18.98 -9.98 13.22
C ASN A 149 19.79 -10.18 11.92
N GLY A 150 19.17 -10.00 10.75
CA GLY A 150 19.88 -10.09 9.47
C GLY A 150 19.84 -11.47 8.81
N GLN A 151 19.21 -12.46 9.42
CA GLN A 151 19.09 -13.79 8.82
C GLN A 151 18.17 -13.83 7.60
N THR A 152 17.15 -12.94 7.56
CA THR A 152 16.20 -12.90 6.45
C THR A 152 16.19 -11.49 5.85
N MET A 153 16.61 -11.39 4.60
CA MET A 153 16.51 -10.16 3.81
C MET A 153 15.27 -10.22 2.94
N TYR A 154 14.49 -9.14 2.92
CA TYR A 154 13.32 -9.02 2.07
C TYR A 154 13.17 -7.59 1.56
N GLN A 155 12.46 -7.42 0.44
CA GLN A 155 12.17 -6.11 -0.11
C GLN A 155 10.82 -5.60 0.42
N ALA A 156 10.74 -4.31 0.72
CA ALA A 156 9.52 -3.63 1.14
C ALA A 156 9.46 -2.22 0.54
N PRO A 157 8.30 -1.56 0.51
CA PRO A 157 8.20 -0.15 0.20
C PRO A 157 9.10 0.70 1.13
N SER A 158 9.65 1.80 0.61
CA SER A 158 10.53 2.72 1.35
C SER A 158 9.81 3.53 2.42
N LEU A 159 8.50 3.70 2.31
CA LEU A 159 7.68 4.40 3.30
C LEU A 159 7.96 3.94 4.74
N GLY A 160 7.98 4.90 5.66
CA GLY A 160 8.09 4.62 7.09
C GLY A 160 6.96 3.69 7.56
N GLN A 161 7.24 2.76 8.49
CA GLN A 161 6.29 1.68 8.84
C GLN A 161 4.89 2.18 9.20
N LYS A 162 4.78 3.28 9.95
CA LYS A 162 3.48 3.88 10.31
C LYS A 162 2.75 4.46 9.10
N ALA A 163 3.48 5.18 8.23
CA ALA A 163 2.94 5.75 7.00
C ALA A 163 2.49 4.66 6.03
N LEU A 164 3.32 3.62 5.86
CA LEU A 164 3.02 2.44 5.06
C LEU A 164 1.77 1.72 5.58
N ASN A 165 1.65 1.49 6.89
CA ASN A 165 0.47 0.86 7.46
C ASN A 165 -0.82 1.66 7.19
N ALA A 166 -0.74 3.00 7.27
CA ALA A 166 -1.88 3.87 6.96
C ALA A 166 -2.27 3.79 5.48
N CYS A 167 -1.28 3.74 4.57
CA CYS A 167 -1.49 3.57 3.14
C CYS A 167 -2.06 2.19 2.79
N MET A 168 -1.39 1.11 3.21
CA MET A 168 -1.82 -0.28 2.97
C MET A 168 -3.19 -0.58 3.56
N GLY A 169 -3.54 0.00 4.71
CA GLY A 169 -4.87 -0.15 5.30
C GLY A 169 -6.00 0.35 4.39
N ARG A 170 -5.67 1.19 3.40
CA ARG A 170 -6.61 1.74 2.42
C ARG A 170 -6.46 1.16 1.02
N CYS A 171 -5.27 0.73 0.62
CA CYS A 171 -5.08 0.06 -0.66
C CYS A 171 -5.83 -1.27 -0.77
N ASP A 172 -6.33 -1.56 -1.96
CA ASP A 172 -6.93 -2.84 -2.32
C ASP A 172 -5.87 -3.85 -2.77
N PHE A 173 -4.79 -3.35 -3.37
CA PHE A 173 -3.64 -4.12 -3.79
C PHE A 173 -2.32 -3.42 -3.46
N SER A 174 -1.33 -4.24 -3.09
CA SER A 174 0.09 -3.88 -3.10
C SER A 174 0.79 -4.73 -4.16
N ILE A 175 1.40 -4.08 -5.13
CA ILE A 175 2.01 -4.70 -6.31
C ILE A 175 3.49 -4.32 -6.35
N GLN A 176 4.34 -5.33 -6.25
CA GLN A 176 5.77 -5.16 -6.49
C GLN A 176 6.08 -5.30 -7.98
N THR A 177 6.83 -4.35 -8.53
CA THR A 177 7.43 -4.44 -9.86
C THR A 177 8.92 -4.77 -9.75
N LYS A 178 9.41 -5.67 -10.60
CA LYS A 178 10.82 -6.05 -10.70
C LYS A 178 11.27 -6.08 -12.14
N LYS A 179 12.54 -5.76 -12.36
CA LYS A 179 13.23 -5.97 -13.63
C LYS A 179 14.33 -6.99 -13.44
N ILE A 180 14.26 -8.12 -14.13
CA ILE A 180 15.27 -9.18 -14.11
C ILE A 180 15.78 -9.35 -15.54
N GLY A 181 16.99 -8.85 -15.81
CA GLY A 181 17.51 -8.73 -17.17
C GLY A 181 16.60 -7.84 -18.01
N SER A 182 16.03 -8.39 -19.08
CA SER A 182 15.04 -7.73 -19.95
C SER A 182 13.59 -7.93 -19.50
N ASN A 183 13.33 -8.82 -18.54
CA ASN A 183 11.98 -9.19 -18.13
C ASN A 183 11.45 -8.26 -17.05
N TYR A 184 10.24 -7.75 -17.25
CA TYR A 184 9.49 -6.99 -16.25
C TYR A 184 8.45 -7.91 -15.59
N ILE A 185 8.48 -7.98 -14.27
CA ILE A 185 7.64 -8.88 -13.48
C ILE A 185 6.80 -8.03 -12.53
N ARG A 186 5.50 -8.36 -12.43
CA ARG A 186 4.53 -7.74 -11.53
C ARG A 186 4.03 -8.80 -10.55
N ILE A 187 4.14 -8.56 -9.25
CA ILE A 187 3.82 -9.52 -8.19
C ILE A 187 2.88 -8.86 -7.19
N CYS A 188 1.72 -9.45 -6.95
CA CYS A 188 0.83 -9.05 -5.87
C CYS A 188 1.42 -9.49 -4.52
N THR A 189 1.82 -8.54 -3.68
CA THR A 189 2.35 -8.84 -2.35
C THR A 189 1.25 -8.90 -1.30
N ASN A 190 0.23 -8.05 -1.44
CA ASN A 190 -0.93 -7.99 -0.57
C ASN A 190 -2.19 -7.66 -1.38
N LYS A 191 -3.32 -8.21 -0.97
CA LYS A 191 -4.65 -7.94 -1.51
C LYS A 191 -5.65 -7.87 -0.37
N ARG A 192 -6.62 -6.95 -0.48
CA ARG A 192 -7.67 -6.75 0.53
C ARG A 192 -8.59 -7.97 0.64
N GLU A 193 -8.98 -8.52 -0.50
CA GLU A 193 -9.88 -9.67 -0.60
C GLU A 193 -9.27 -10.78 -1.47
N ALA A 194 -9.86 -11.97 -1.39
CA ALA A 194 -9.59 -13.06 -2.31
C ALA A 194 -10.41 -12.89 -3.60
N TYR A 195 -9.95 -12.00 -4.49
CA TYR A 195 -10.62 -11.68 -5.75
C TYR A 195 -10.66 -12.84 -6.75
N LYS A 196 -11.80 -12.99 -7.43
CA LYS A 196 -11.98 -13.73 -8.68
C LYS A 196 -12.05 -12.76 -9.85
N GLU A 197 -11.90 -13.26 -11.07
CA GLU A 197 -11.98 -12.41 -12.26
C GLU A 197 -13.35 -11.72 -12.40
N ASP A 198 -14.43 -12.46 -12.11
CA ASP A 198 -15.81 -11.96 -12.20
C ASP A 198 -16.13 -10.86 -11.18
N ASP A 199 -15.31 -10.73 -10.12
CA ASP A 199 -15.45 -9.67 -9.13
C ASP A 199 -14.99 -8.30 -9.67
N ILE A 200 -14.16 -8.30 -10.73
CA ILE A 200 -13.58 -7.08 -11.31
C ILE A 200 -14.44 -6.61 -12.49
N LYS A 201 -15.39 -5.74 -12.19
CA LYS A 201 -16.34 -5.22 -13.20
C LYS A 201 -15.68 -4.34 -14.26
N ASP A 202 -14.65 -3.61 -13.88
CA ASP A 202 -13.88 -2.77 -14.79
C ASP A 202 -12.95 -3.62 -15.66
N LYS A 203 -13.25 -3.68 -16.97
CA LYS A 203 -12.50 -4.48 -17.94
C LYS A 203 -11.04 -4.04 -18.07
N LYS A 204 -10.75 -2.74 -17.93
CA LYS A 204 -9.40 -2.20 -18.03
C LYS A 204 -8.60 -2.64 -16.81
N ILE A 205 -9.15 -2.49 -15.61
CA ILE A 205 -8.53 -2.97 -14.37
C ILE A 205 -8.33 -4.48 -14.41
N LEU A 206 -9.33 -5.25 -14.85
CA LEU A 206 -9.21 -6.71 -15.01
C LEU A 206 -8.04 -7.07 -15.93
N SER A 207 -7.91 -6.40 -17.08
CA SER A 207 -6.81 -6.64 -18.02
C SER A 207 -5.43 -6.38 -17.40
N ILE A 208 -5.30 -5.33 -16.57
CA ILE A 208 -4.07 -5.00 -15.86
C ILE A 208 -3.79 -6.06 -14.80
N LEU A 209 -4.78 -6.40 -13.97
CA LEU A 209 -4.63 -7.37 -12.88
C LEU A 209 -4.28 -8.78 -13.38
N LYS A 210 -4.72 -9.18 -14.57
CA LYS A 210 -4.31 -10.44 -15.22
C LYS A 210 -2.81 -10.51 -15.52
N THR A 211 -2.13 -9.37 -15.65
CA THR A 211 -0.67 -9.33 -15.84
C THR A 211 0.11 -9.46 -14.54
N VAL A 212 -0.56 -9.42 -13.38
CA VAL A 212 0.06 -9.40 -12.05
C VAL A 212 -0.04 -10.79 -11.42
N LYS A 213 1.12 -11.41 -11.19
CA LYS A 213 1.21 -12.74 -10.57
C LYS A 213 0.63 -12.72 -9.15
N GLY A 214 -0.13 -13.75 -8.79
CA GLY A 214 -0.71 -13.89 -7.44
C GLY A 214 -2.03 -13.14 -7.18
N VAL A 215 -2.56 -12.37 -8.14
CA VAL A 215 -3.86 -11.68 -7.96
C VAL A 215 -5.01 -12.68 -7.85
N PHE A 216 -5.20 -13.51 -8.89
CA PHE A 216 -6.29 -14.49 -8.96
C PHE A 216 -5.88 -15.90 -8.52
N GLU A 217 -4.60 -16.13 -8.24
CA GLU A 217 -4.14 -17.41 -7.70
C GLU A 217 -4.66 -17.56 -6.26
N ILE A 218 -5.46 -18.60 -6.04
CA ILE A 218 -5.84 -19.06 -4.71
C ILE A 218 -4.64 -19.88 -4.22
N LYS A 219 -3.87 -19.35 -3.26
CA LYS A 219 -2.90 -20.19 -2.54
C LYS A 219 -3.70 -21.37 -1.94
N PRO A 220 -3.31 -22.63 -2.17
CA PRO A 220 -3.99 -23.75 -1.56
C PRO A 220 -4.04 -23.54 -0.04
N ALA A 221 -5.19 -23.80 0.57
CA ALA A 221 -5.36 -23.73 2.01
C ALA A 221 -4.21 -24.48 2.68
N ILE A 222 -3.58 -23.85 3.67
CA ILE A 222 -2.58 -24.50 4.52
C ILE A 222 -3.27 -25.75 5.08
N LYS A 223 -2.87 -26.95 4.64
CA LYS A 223 -3.27 -28.19 5.31
C LYS A 223 -2.75 -28.05 6.73
N GLN A 224 -3.66 -27.91 7.69
CA GLN A 224 -3.31 -28.10 9.10
C GLN A 224 -2.63 -29.46 9.17
N VAL A 225 -1.36 -29.46 9.55
CA VAL A 225 -0.62 -30.69 9.83
C VAL A 225 -1.33 -31.29 11.02
N ALA A 226 -2.08 -32.37 10.80
CA ALA A 226 -2.67 -33.15 11.88
C ALA A 226 -1.52 -33.61 12.78
N THR A 227 -1.41 -33.04 13.98
CA THR A 227 -0.56 -33.54 15.04
C THR A 227 -1.05 -34.94 15.38
N LYS A 228 -0.33 -35.96 14.93
CA LYS A 228 -0.46 -37.31 15.44
C LYS A 228 -0.05 -37.25 16.92
N ASN A 229 -1.03 -37.28 17.81
CA ASN A 229 -0.81 -37.53 19.23
C ASN A 229 -0.23 -38.94 19.36
N THR A 230 1.06 -39.03 19.66
CA THR A 230 1.67 -40.26 20.18
C THR A 230 1.29 -40.35 21.66
N GLU A 231 0.31 -41.20 21.96
CA GLU A 231 0.02 -41.63 23.34
C GLU A 231 1.23 -42.40 23.86
N ASN A 232 2.02 -41.77 24.73
CA ASN A 232 3.02 -42.46 25.52
C ASN A 232 2.32 -43.09 26.74
N THR A 233 2.18 -44.42 26.64
CA THR A 233 1.85 -45.34 27.73
C THR A 233 2.79 -45.13 28.92
N VAL A 234 2.30 -44.53 30.01
CA VAL A 234 3.00 -44.53 31.31
C VAL A 234 2.78 -45.90 31.94
N LYS A 235 3.80 -46.76 31.89
CA LYS A 235 3.91 -47.94 32.74
C LYS A 235 4.47 -47.51 34.09
N THR A 236 3.64 -47.57 35.12
CA THR A 236 4.04 -47.60 36.53
C THR A 236 4.83 -48.87 36.82
N THR A 237 6.12 -48.74 37.11
CA THR A 237 6.88 -49.77 37.82
C THR A 237 7.16 -49.27 39.22
N GLU A 238 6.48 -49.91 40.17
CA GLU A 238 6.83 -49.96 41.58
C GLU A 238 8.29 -50.41 41.73
N ASN A 239 9.05 -49.73 42.58
CA ASN A 239 10.24 -50.31 43.19
C ASN A 239 10.25 -49.91 44.67
N THR A 240 9.78 -50.86 45.47
CA THR A 240 10.15 -51.05 46.86
C THR A 240 11.66 -51.14 46.99
N ASN A 241 12.26 -50.45 47.96
CA ASN A 241 13.26 -51.04 48.85
C ASN A 241 13.44 -50.18 50.10
N ASN A 242 13.12 -50.79 51.23
CA ASN A 242 13.38 -50.34 52.60
C ASN A 242 14.85 -50.62 53.00
N ILE A 243 15.20 -50.12 54.19
CA ILE A 243 16.29 -50.52 55.10
C ILE A 243 17.62 -49.83 54.77
N LYS A 244 18.23 -49.01 55.63
CA LYS A 244 18.43 -49.12 57.09
C LYS A 244 18.69 -47.75 57.70
#